data_AF-A0A2R2Z4F2-F1
#
_entry.id   AF-A0A2R2Z4F2-F1
#
_cell.length_a   1.000
_cell.length_b   1.000
_cell.length_c   1.000
_cell.angle_alpha   90.00
_cell.angle_beta   90.00
_cell.angle_gamma   90.00
#
_symmetry.space_group_name_H-M   'P 1'
#
loop_
_entity.id
_entity.type
_entity.pdbx_description
1 polymer ?
#
loop_
_entity_poly.entity_id
_entity_poly.type
_entity_poly.pdbx_seq_one_letter_code
_entity_poly.pdbx_strand_id
1 'polypeptide(L)'
;MAGLGQACEGCCGQMPEISYPMEGLDPETFFFEFQNLLYAYGRKSSYLCFQVEREQHSSPVPSDWGVFENQPYHAELRFLNWFRAEKLSPYEHYDVTWFLSWSPCSTCAEEIAIFLSNHKNVRLSIFVSRIYYFWKPAFRQGLQELDHLGVQLDAMSFDEFKYCWENFVDNQGMPFRCWKKVHQNYKSVLRKLNEILR
;
A
#
# COMPACT_ATOMS: atom_id res chain seq x y z
N MET A 1 -13.59 -24.97 35.15
CA MET A 1 -12.92 -23.77 35.67
C MET A 1 -11.82 -23.41 34.69
N ALA A 2 -12.05 -22.37 33.88
CA ALA A 2 -11.09 -21.88 32.89
C ALA A 2 -10.03 -21.03 33.60
N GLY A 3 -8.75 -21.32 33.35
CA GLY A 3 -7.64 -20.49 33.80
C GLY A 3 -7.43 -19.34 32.81
N LEU A 4 -7.68 -18.12 33.27
CA LEU A 4 -7.32 -16.88 32.58
C LEU A 4 -5.79 -16.70 32.66
N GLY A 5 -5.12 -16.76 31.51
CA GLY A 5 -3.73 -16.35 31.38
C GLY A 5 -3.63 -14.82 31.39
N GLN A 6 -2.71 -14.30 32.22
CA GLN A 6 -2.47 -12.88 32.47
C GLN A 6 -2.20 -12.08 31.19
N ALA A 7 -2.96 -11.00 31.02
CA ALA A 7 -2.63 -9.90 30.12
C ALA A 7 -1.40 -9.15 30.66
N CYS A 8 -0.48 -8.79 29.77
CA CYS A 8 0.65 -7.93 30.09
C CYS A 8 0.14 -6.51 30.42
N GLU A 9 0.24 -6.12 31.68
CA GLU A 9 0.10 -4.74 32.11
C GLU A 9 1.36 -3.97 31.72
N GLY A 10 1.21 -2.97 30.84
CA GLY A 10 2.25 -1.95 30.64
C GLY A 10 2.61 -1.65 29.18
N CYS A 11 1.65 -1.25 28.37
CA CYS A 11 1.84 -0.37 27.19
C CYS A 11 0.47 0.19 26.72
N CYS A 12 -0.30 0.83 27.61
CA CYS A 12 -1.45 1.63 27.18
C CYS A 12 -0.97 2.99 26.63
N GLY A 13 -0.25 2.98 25.52
CA GLY A 13 -0.31 4.11 24.60
C GLY A 13 -1.73 4.14 24.04
N GLN A 14 -2.44 5.25 24.16
CA GLN A 14 -3.73 5.41 23.47
C GLN A 14 -3.51 5.02 22.00
N MET A 15 -4.25 4.04 21.48
CA MET A 15 -4.25 3.81 20.03
C MET A 15 -4.67 5.14 19.40
N PRO A 16 -3.87 5.70 18.48
CA PRO A 16 -4.24 6.93 17.81
C PRO A 16 -5.61 6.73 17.15
N GLU A 17 -6.42 7.79 17.15
CA GLU A 17 -7.76 7.80 16.57
C GLU A 17 -7.75 7.19 15.16
N ILE A 18 -8.66 6.25 14.89
CA ILE A 18 -8.70 5.51 13.63
C ILE A 18 -8.92 6.51 12.49
N SER A 19 -7.98 6.51 11.56
CA SER A 19 -8.08 7.23 10.31
C SER A 19 -8.89 6.43 9.31
N TYR A 20 -9.97 7.01 8.77
CA TYR A 20 -10.75 6.40 7.70
C TYR A 20 -10.18 6.78 6.31
N PRO A 21 -10.32 5.90 5.31
CA PRO A 21 -9.87 6.17 3.95
C PRO A 21 -10.75 7.21 3.27
N MET A 22 -10.15 7.98 2.36
CA MET A 22 -10.87 8.85 1.43
C MET A 22 -11.51 7.98 0.34
N GLU A 23 -12.63 8.46 -0.22
CA GLU A 23 -13.26 7.81 -1.36
C GLU A 23 -12.37 7.85 -2.61
N GLY A 24 -11.65 8.95 -2.85
CA GLY A 24 -10.78 9.06 -4.02
C GLY A 24 -9.90 10.30 -4.00
N LEU A 25 -9.11 10.44 -5.05
CA LEU A 25 -8.25 11.58 -5.33
C LEU A 25 -8.89 12.49 -6.36
N ASP A 26 -8.59 13.77 -6.31
CA ASP A 26 -8.81 14.63 -7.46
C ASP A 26 -7.77 14.32 -8.57
N PRO A 27 -8.10 14.60 -9.84
CA PRO A 27 -7.19 14.38 -10.96
C PRO A 27 -5.81 15.02 -10.83
N GLU A 28 -5.73 16.24 -10.29
CA GLU A 28 -4.48 16.99 -10.20
C GLU A 28 -3.53 16.33 -9.20
N THR A 29 -4.06 15.92 -8.03
CA THR A 29 -3.31 15.15 -7.04
C THR A 29 -2.82 13.83 -7.62
N PHE A 30 -3.66 13.08 -8.33
CA PHE A 30 -3.21 11.82 -8.95
C PHE A 30 -2.08 12.04 -9.97
N PHE A 31 -2.25 13.01 -10.88
CA PHE A 31 -1.22 13.31 -11.89
C PHE A 31 0.08 13.80 -11.27
N PHE A 32 0.01 14.64 -10.23
CA PHE A 32 1.20 15.12 -9.55
C PHE A 32 1.88 13.98 -8.80
N GLU A 33 1.13 13.26 -7.96
CA GLU A 33 1.69 12.33 -6.98
C GLU A 33 1.96 10.93 -7.53
N PHE A 34 1.25 10.44 -8.55
CA PHE A 34 1.51 9.12 -9.14
C PHE A 34 2.44 9.16 -10.35
N GLN A 35 2.92 10.32 -10.79
CA GLN A 35 3.88 10.38 -11.89
C GLN A 35 5.18 9.63 -11.57
N ASN A 36 5.50 8.59 -12.34
CA ASN A 36 6.64 7.68 -12.10
C ASN A 36 8.02 8.26 -12.46
N LEU A 37 8.29 9.51 -12.06
CA LEU A 37 9.59 10.14 -12.29
C LEU A 37 10.68 9.48 -11.44
N LEU A 38 11.86 9.26 -12.03
CA LEU A 38 13.03 8.73 -11.31
C LEU A 38 13.48 9.67 -10.17
N TYR A 39 13.44 10.98 -10.44
CA TYR A 39 13.75 12.03 -9.47
C TYR A 39 12.54 12.96 -9.37
N ALA A 40 11.77 12.78 -8.30
CA ALA A 40 10.49 13.44 -8.11
C ALA A 40 10.60 14.52 -7.02
N TYR A 41 11.33 15.60 -7.31
CA TYR A 41 11.50 16.73 -6.39
C TYR A 41 10.17 17.40 -6.06
N GLY A 42 10.03 17.88 -4.82
CA GLY A 42 8.87 18.66 -4.37
C GLY A 42 7.64 17.86 -3.93
N ARG A 43 7.60 16.54 -4.15
CA ARG A 43 6.55 15.67 -3.61
C ARG A 43 6.79 15.41 -2.13
N LYS A 44 5.91 15.96 -1.28
CA LYS A 44 6.00 15.84 0.19
C LYS A 44 4.94 14.87 0.75
N SER A 45 3.96 14.51 -0.06
CA SER A 45 2.92 13.56 0.31
C SER A 45 3.21 12.18 -0.29
N SER A 46 2.64 11.15 0.35
CA SER A 46 2.59 9.78 -0.15
C SER A 46 1.15 9.31 -0.06
N TYR A 47 0.71 8.59 -1.10
CA TYR A 47 -0.66 8.11 -1.23
C TYR A 47 -0.65 6.60 -1.45
N LEU A 48 -1.62 5.95 -0.82
CA LEU A 48 -1.87 4.51 -0.90
C LEU A 48 -3.32 4.35 -1.33
N CYS A 49 -3.53 3.95 -2.59
CA CYS A 49 -4.83 3.45 -3.03
C CYS A 49 -4.88 1.95 -2.77
N PHE A 50 -5.97 1.43 -2.21
CA PHE A 50 -6.07 0.01 -1.91
C PHE A 50 -7.37 -0.60 -2.41
N GLN A 51 -7.31 -1.91 -2.59
CA GLN A 51 -8.45 -2.79 -2.74
C GLN A 51 -8.26 -4.00 -1.83
N VAL A 52 -9.34 -4.43 -1.18
CA VAL A 52 -9.41 -5.65 -0.38
C VAL A 52 -10.48 -6.56 -0.98
N GLU A 53 -10.04 -7.72 -1.43
CA GLU A 53 -10.91 -8.81 -1.88
C GLU A 53 -10.99 -9.88 -0.80
N ARG A 54 -12.20 -10.40 -0.56
CA ARG A 54 -12.45 -11.44 0.46
C ARG A 54 -12.75 -12.75 -0.24
N GLU A 55 -12.00 -13.80 0.07
CA GLU A 55 -12.34 -15.14 -0.38
C GLU A 55 -13.43 -15.71 0.55
N GLN A 56 -14.69 -15.69 0.11
CA GLN A 56 -15.77 -16.47 0.74
C GLN A 56 -16.48 -17.37 -0.27
N HIS A 57 -16.82 -18.58 0.19
CA HIS A 57 -17.38 -19.68 -0.60
C HIS A 57 -18.80 -19.47 -1.16
N SER A 58 -19.43 -18.30 -1.02
CA SER A 58 -20.88 -18.22 -1.31
C SER A 58 -21.51 -16.90 -1.78
N SER A 59 -20.77 -15.81 -2.00
CA SER A 59 -21.29 -14.61 -2.72
C SER A 59 -20.17 -13.62 -3.03
N PRO A 60 -20.27 -12.81 -4.12
CA PRO A 60 -19.40 -11.66 -4.31
C PRO A 60 -19.74 -10.60 -3.25
N VAL A 61 -18.93 -10.53 -2.19
CA VAL A 61 -18.98 -9.43 -1.22
C VAL A 61 -18.38 -8.19 -1.91
N PRO A 62 -18.93 -6.98 -1.69
CA PRO A 62 -18.29 -5.76 -2.19
C PRO A 62 -16.84 -5.68 -1.71
N SER A 63 -15.90 -5.47 -2.63
CA SER A 63 -14.51 -5.17 -2.28
C SER A 63 -14.45 -3.87 -1.49
N ASP A 64 -13.72 -3.84 -0.38
CA ASP A 64 -13.42 -2.59 0.30
C ASP A 64 -12.31 -1.88 -0.48
N TRP A 65 -12.45 -0.58 -0.71
CA TRP A 65 -11.49 0.21 -1.47
C TRP A 65 -11.43 1.64 -0.94
N GLY A 66 -10.35 2.34 -1.27
CA GLY A 66 -10.20 3.75 -0.88
C GLY A 66 -8.75 4.21 -0.94
N VAL A 67 -8.51 5.40 -0.37
CA VAL A 67 -7.21 6.07 -0.44
C VAL A 67 -6.77 6.59 0.93
N PHE A 68 -5.51 6.34 1.29
CA PHE A 68 -4.85 6.95 2.43
C PHE A 68 -3.75 7.91 1.97
N GLU A 69 -3.72 9.10 2.55
CA GLU A 69 -2.57 10.02 2.50
C GLU A 69 -1.68 9.83 3.74
N ASN A 70 -0.39 10.13 3.64
CA ASN A 70 0.59 10.09 4.72
C ASN A 70 0.45 11.22 5.78
N GLN A 71 -0.78 11.55 6.19
CA GLN A 71 -1.07 12.52 7.25
C GLN A 71 -2.13 11.97 8.21
N PRO A 72 -1.94 12.06 9.55
CA PRO A 72 -0.74 12.56 10.24
C PRO A 72 0.42 11.53 10.28
N TYR A 73 0.15 10.28 9.89
CA TYR A 73 1.13 9.18 9.84
C TYR A 73 1.26 8.63 8.43
N HIS A 74 2.29 7.81 8.19
CA HIS A 74 2.48 7.13 6.91
C HIS A 74 1.23 6.34 6.48
N ALA A 75 0.90 6.41 5.19
CA ALA A 75 -0.34 5.86 4.64
C ALA A 75 -0.47 4.35 4.88
N GLU A 76 0.66 3.63 4.84
CA GLU A 76 0.77 2.20 5.13
C GLU A 76 0.31 1.88 6.56
N LEU A 77 0.76 2.65 7.55
CA LEU A 77 0.39 2.46 8.95
C LEU A 77 -1.07 2.82 9.20
N ARG A 78 -1.58 3.86 8.53
CA ARG A 78 -3.01 4.21 8.57
C ARG A 78 -3.87 3.07 8.03
N PHE A 79 -3.50 2.50 6.88
CA PHE A 79 -4.17 1.33 6.34
C PHE A 79 -4.12 0.16 7.32
N LEU A 80 -2.95 -0.21 7.84
CA LEU A 80 -2.83 -1.37 8.74
C LEU A 80 -3.68 -1.20 10.01
N ASN A 81 -3.71 0.00 10.59
CA ASN A 81 -4.53 0.29 11.77
C ASN A 81 -6.02 0.20 11.46
N TRP A 82 -6.47 0.83 10.38
CA TRP A 82 -7.87 0.76 9.93
C TRP A 82 -8.28 -0.68 9.60
N PHE A 83 -7.46 -1.40 8.84
CA PHE A 83 -7.76 -2.76 8.40
C PHE A 83 -7.88 -3.71 9.59
N ARG A 84 -6.97 -3.63 10.56
CA ARG A 84 -7.03 -4.41 11.82
C ARG A 84 -8.29 -4.12 12.63
N ALA A 85 -8.69 -2.85 12.74
CA ALA A 85 -9.80 -2.45 13.59
C ALA A 85 -11.18 -2.74 12.96
N GLU A 86 -11.30 -2.50 11.65
CA GLU A 86 -12.62 -2.41 11.00
C GLU A 86 -12.95 -3.61 10.11
N LYS A 87 -11.94 -4.31 9.58
CA LYS A 87 -12.14 -5.26 8.46
C LYS A 87 -11.64 -6.66 8.73
N LEU A 88 -10.54 -6.79 9.45
CA LEU A 88 -9.82 -8.04 9.63
C LEU A 88 -10.59 -9.02 10.54
N SER A 89 -10.81 -10.22 10.02
CA SER A 89 -11.39 -11.37 10.72
C SER A 89 -10.47 -12.57 10.57
N PRO A 90 -10.25 -13.37 11.64
CA PRO A 90 -9.45 -14.60 11.54
C PRO A 90 -10.12 -15.73 10.74
N TYR A 91 -11.39 -15.56 10.36
CA TYR A 91 -12.19 -16.57 9.65
C TYR A 91 -12.31 -16.34 8.14
N GLU A 92 -11.74 -15.24 7.63
CA GLU A 92 -11.78 -14.88 6.21
C GLU A 92 -10.36 -14.86 5.65
N HIS A 93 -10.21 -15.07 4.35
CA HIS A 93 -8.96 -14.81 3.63
C HIS A 93 -9.08 -13.53 2.82
N TYR A 94 -7.99 -12.77 2.75
CA TYR A 94 -7.95 -11.47 2.10
C TYR A 94 -6.83 -11.43 1.07
N ASP A 95 -7.18 -11.00 -0.14
CA ASP A 95 -6.22 -10.53 -1.13
C ASP A 95 -6.25 -9.00 -1.11
N VAL A 96 -5.17 -8.40 -0.62
CA VAL A 96 -5.01 -6.96 -0.50
C VAL A 96 -4.06 -6.48 -1.59
N THR A 97 -4.49 -5.47 -2.35
CA THR A 97 -3.64 -4.81 -3.35
C THR A 97 -3.46 -3.34 -2.99
N TRP A 98 -2.21 -2.89 -2.93
CA TRP A 98 -1.84 -1.49 -2.73
C TRP A 98 -1.19 -0.91 -3.97
N PHE A 99 -1.61 0.30 -4.34
CA PHE A 99 -0.98 1.14 -5.35
C PHE A 99 -0.41 2.37 -4.65
N LEU A 100 0.91 2.42 -4.55
CA LEU A 100 1.62 3.43 -3.78
C LEU A 100 2.30 4.44 -4.71
N SER A 101 2.18 5.72 -4.35
CA SER A 101 2.94 6.77 -5.02
C SER A 101 4.46 6.65 -4.74
N TRP A 102 4.83 6.15 -3.56
CA TRP A 102 6.19 5.85 -3.14
C TRP A 102 6.27 4.49 -2.45
N SER A 103 7.31 3.70 -2.72
CA SER A 103 7.55 2.46 -1.98
C SER A 103 7.65 2.70 -0.46
N PRO A 104 7.31 1.71 0.38
CA PRO A 104 7.37 1.88 1.82
C PRO A 104 8.74 2.31 2.34
N CYS A 105 8.75 3.10 3.42
CA CYS A 105 9.98 3.35 4.15
C CYS A 105 10.41 2.11 4.95
N SER A 106 11.64 2.08 5.48
CA SER A 106 12.15 0.93 6.24
C SER A 106 11.28 0.57 7.45
N THR A 107 10.80 1.57 8.20
CA THR A 107 9.92 1.35 9.36
C THR A 107 8.55 0.80 8.94
N CYS A 108 7.98 1.32 7.84
CA CYS A 108 6.72 0.78 7.33
C CYS A 108 6.87 -0.65 6.83
N ALA A 109 7.97 -0.96 6.14
CA ALA A 109 8.26 -2.32 5.70
C ALA A 109 8.35 -3.30 6.88
N GLU A 110 9.00 -2.92 7.98
CA GLU A 110 9.06 -3.70 9.21
C GLU A 110 7.65 -3.93 9.82
N GLU A 111 6.83 -2.89 9.93
CA GLU A 111 5.46 -3.00 10.45
C GLU A 111 4.55 -3.87 9.57
N ILE A 112 4.72 -3.80 8.24
CA ILE A 112 4.04 -4.69 7.29
C ILE A 112 4.50 -6.14 7.48
N ALA A 113 5.81 -6.36 7.64
CA ALA A 113 6.37 -7.69 7.88
C ALA A 113 5.83 -8.32 9.18
N ILE A 114 5.79 -7.54 10.27
CA ILE A 114 5.18 -7.95 11.54
C ILE A 114 3.69 -8.25 11.35
N PHE A 115 2.97 -7.41 10.61
CA PHE A 115 1.56 -7.63 10.33
C PHE A 115 1.30 -8.97 9.62
N LEU A 116 1.99 -9.22 8.50
CA LEU A 116 1.81 -10.44 7.70
C LEU A 116 2.34 -11.68 8.41
N SER A 117 3.29 -11.53 9.33
CA SER A 117 3.75 -12.62 10.17
C SER A 117 2.65 -13.11 11.13
N ASN A 118 1.82 -12.20 11.63
CA ASN A 118 0.72 -12.51 12.55
C ASN A 118 -0.60 -12.87 11.85
N HIS A 119 -0.76 -12.53 10.57
CA HIS A 119 -2.03 -12.69 9.83
C HIS A 119 -1.82 -13.46 8.53
N LYS A 120 -1.66 -14.79 8.65
CA LYS A 120 -1.41 -15.70 7.52
C LYS A 120 -2.58 -15.84 6.54
N ASN A 121 -3.74 -15.33 6.92
CA ASN A 121 -4.93 -15.24 6.09
C ASN A 121 -4.95 -13.99 5.18
N VAL A 122 -3.89 -13.18 5.19
CA VAL A 122 -3.77 -11.98 4.33
C VAL A 122 -2.63 -12.17 3.33
N ARG A 123 -2.94 -12.03 2.04
CA ARG A 123 -1.96 -11.88 0.97
C ARG A 123 -1.89 -10.42 0.55
N LEU A 124 -0.69 -9.94 0.28
CA LEU A 124 -0.45 -8.54 -0.04
C LEU A 124 0.32 -8.42 -1.37
N SER A 125 -0.22 -7.60 -2.27
CA SER A 125 0.44 -7.13 -3.48
C SER A 125 0.67 -5.62 -3.38
N ILE A 126 1.88 -5.17 -3.69
CA ILE A 126 2.27 -3.76 -3.65
C ILE A 126 2.84 -3.36 -5.00
N PHE A 127 2.15 -2.43 -5.65
CA PHE A 127 2.59 -1.77 -6.88
C PHE A 127 3.06 -0.35 -6.56
N VAL A 128 4.29 -0.02 -6.94
CA VAL A 128 4.89 1.29 -6.62
C VAL A 128 5.10 2.13 -7.87
N SER A 129 4.69 3.40 -7.83
CA SER A 129 5.02 4.36 -8.89
C SER A 129 6.50 4.72 -8.87
N ARG A 130 7.08 4.86 -7.67
CA ARG A 130 8.48 5.26 -7.45
C ARG A 130 9.06 4.54 -6.24
N ILE A 131 10.38 4.33 -6.25
CA ILE A 131 11.10 3.72 -5.14
C ILE A 131 11.68 4.81 -4.24
N TYR A 132 11.28 4.83 -2.97
CA TYR A 132 11.72 5.81 -1.99
C TYR A 132 13.11 5.49 -1.47
N TYR A 133 14.03 6.47 -1.53
CA TYR A 133 15.40 6.37 -1.01
C TYR A 133 16.15 5.06 -1.35
N PHE A 134 16.03 4.58 -2.59
CA PHE A 134 16.63 3.34 -3.07
C PHE A 134 18.17 3.23 -2.92
N TRP A 135 18.87 4.34 -2.66
CA TRP A 135 20.30 4.38 -2.40
C TRP A 135 20.67 4.07 -0.94
N LYS A 136 19.71 4.08 -0.02
CA LYS A 136 19.94 3.80 1.41
C LYS A 136 19.76 2.29 1.69
N PRO A 137 20.75 1.62 2.31
CA PRO A 137 20.67 0.18 2.61
C PRO A 137 19.41 -0.25 3.38
N ALA A 138 19.02 0.49 4.42
CA ALA A 138 17.85 0.14 5.24
C ALA A 138 16.53 0.07 4.44
N PHE A 139 16.36 0.95 3.45
CA PHE A 139 15.16 0.96 2.59
C PHE A 139 15.14 -0.24 1.64
N ARG A 140 16.32 -0.62 1.13
CA ARG A 140 16.48 -1.81 0.29
C ARG A 140 16.19 -3.08 1.07
N GLN A 141 16.74 -3.20 2.28
CA GLN A 141 16.53 -4.33 3.17
C GLN A 141 15.05 -4.50 3.55
N GLY A 142 14.35 -3.39 3.82
CA GLY A 142 12.91 -3.44 4.08
C GLY A 142 12.12 -4.05 2.90
N LEU A 143 12.42 -3.65 1.66
CA LEU A 143 11.75 -4.22 0.48
C LEU A 143 12.13 -5.69 0.24
N GLN A 144 13.39 -6.06 0.46
CA GLN A 144 13.84 -7.46 0.37
C GLN A 144 13.13 -8.36 1.38
N GLU A 145 12.94 -7.89 2.62
CA GLU A 145 12.23 -8.65 3.65
C GLU A 145 10.76 -8.89 3.29
N LEU A 146 10.09 -7.88 2.73
CA LEU A 146 8.73 -8.03 2.23
C LEU A 146 8.64 -9.08 1.11
N ASP A 147 9.59 -9.06 0.16
CA ASP A 147 9.67 -10.06 -0.91
C ASP A 147 9.88 -11.48 -0.36
N HIS A 148 10.79 -11.65 0.61
CA HIS A 148 11.01 -12.94 1.28
C HIS A 148 9.78 -13.46 2.04
N LEU A 149 8.93 -12.56 2.55
CA LEU A 149 7.65 -12.91 3.17
C LEU A 149 6.55 -13.26 2.16
N GLY A 150 6.84 -13.19 0.86
CA GLY A 150 5.91 -13.52 -0.22
C GLY A 150 5.01 -12.36 -0.63
N VAL A 151 5.33 -11.12 -0.26
CA VAL A 151 4.64 -9.94 -0.79
C VAL A 151 4.99 -9.77 -2.26
N GLN A 152 3.99 -9.70 -3.13
CA GLN A 152 4.23 -9.39 -4.54
C GLN A 152 4.61 -7.92 -4.66
N LEU A 153 5.86 -7.62 -5.01
CA LEU A 153 6.37 -6.27 -5.23
C LEU A 153 6.60 -6.02 -6.72
N ASP A 154 5.93 -5.01 -7.29
CA ASP A 154 6.13 -4.63 -8.69
C ASP A 154 6.07 -3.09 -8.89
N ALA A 155 6.57 -2.62 -10.04
CA ALA A 155 6.41 -1.24 -10.46
C ALA A 155 5.06 -1.04 -11.16
N MET A 156 4.40 0.09 -10.92
CA MET A 156 3.17 0.42 -11.66
C MET A 156 3.47 0.64 -13.15
N SER A 157 2.84 -0.17 -13.99
CA SER A 157 2.82 -0.02 -15.44
C SER A 157 1.68 0.92 -15.88
N PHE A 158 1.47 1.03 -17.19
CA PHE A 158 0.34 1.80 -17.72
C PHE A 158 -1.00 1.25 -17.21
N ASP A 159 -1.13 -0.06 -17.09
CA ASP A 159 -2.38 -0.71 -16.72
C ASP A 159 -2.73 -0.43 -15.25
N GLU A 160 -1.76 -0.48 -14.34
CA GLU A 160 -1.99 -0.10 -12.94
C GLU A 160 -2.32 1.40 -12.80
N PHE A 161 -1.67 2.28 -13.58
CA PHE A 161 -2.05 3.71 -13.56
C PHE A 161 -3.45 3.95 -14.09
N LYS A 162 -3.83 3.25 -15.16
CA LYS A 162 -5.17 3.32 -15.73
C LYS A 162 -6.21 2.78 -14.74
N TYR A 163 -5.93 1.64 -14.11
CA TYR A 163 -6.77 1.05 -13.09
C TYR A 163 -6.99 2.03 -11.94
N CYS A 164 -5.92 2.67 -11.44
CA CYS A 164 -6.05 3.64 -10.38
C CYS A 164 -6.87 4.86 -10.79
N TRP A 165 -6.69 5.33 -12.02
CA TRP A 165 -7.48 6.44 -12.55
C TRP A 165 -8.98 6.11 -12.63
N GLU A 166 -9.33 4.89 -13.01
CA GLU A 166 -10.72 4.45 -13.16
C GLU A 166 -11.42 4.20 -11.83
N ASN A 167 -10.68 3.82 -10.78
CA ASN A 167 -11.26 3.37 -9.51
C ASN A 167 -11.00 4.30 -8.31
N PHE A 168 -9.91 5.07 -8.30
CA PHE A 168 -9.50 5.88 -7.14
C PHE A 168 -9.42 7.38 -7.43
N VAL A 169 -9.84 7.82 -8.61
CA VAL A 169 -9.81 9.23 -9.01
C VAL A 169 -11.21 9.67 -9.40
N ASP A 170 -11.64 10.84 -8.91
CA ASP A 170 -12.82 11.53 -9.45
C ASP A 170 -12.48 12.07 -10.84
N ASN A 171 -12.49 11.18 -11.81
CA ASN A 171 -12.12 11.47 -13.19
C ASN A 171 -13.24 12.12 -13.99
N GLN A 172 -14.43 12.30 -13.42
CA GLN A 172 -15.60 12.90 -14.08
C GLN A 172 -15.96 12.24 -15.43
N GLY A 173 -15.70 10.94 -15.57
CA GLY A 173 -15.91 10.18 -16.81
C GLY A 173 -14.83 10.38 -17.88
N MET A 174 -13.76 11.12 -17.58
CA MET A 174 -12.65 11.34 -18.51
C MET A 174 -11.73 10.12 -18.55
N PRO A 175 -11.25 9.70 -19.73
CA PRO A 175 -10.33 8.58 -19.84
C PRO A 175 -8.94 8.95 -19.32
N PHE A 176 -8.20 7.95 -18.82
CA PHE A 176 -6.82 8.15 -18.39
C PHE A 176 -5.95 8.60 -19.56
N ARG A 177 -5.28 9.75 -19.41
CA ARG A 177 -4.30 10.26 -20.37
C ARG A 177 -2.91 10.21 -19.74
N CYS A 178 -2.15 9.17 -20.06
CA CYS A 178 -0.82 9.00 -19.46
C CYS A 178 0.12 10.19 -19.76
N TRP A 179 1.04 10.44 -18.84
CA TRP A 179 2.09 11.45 -19.02
C TRP A 179 3.22 10.95 -19.93
N LYS A 180 4.04 11.89 -20.40
CA LYS A 180 5.21 11.59 -21.22
C LYS A 180 6.15 10.60 -20.51
N LYS A 181 6.66 9.63 -21.26
CA LYS A 181 7.64 8.62 -20.81
C LYS A 181 7.14 7.59 -19.79
N VAL A 182 5.83 7.46 -19.56
CA VAL A 182 5.26 6.48 -18.60
C VAL A 182 5.89 5.06 -18.75
N HIS A 183 6.01 4.54 -19.98
CA HIS A 183 6.58 3.21 -20.23
C HIS A 183 8.11 3.14 -20.04
N GLN A 184 8.84 4.20 -20.40
CA GLN A 184 10.30 4.25 -20.21
C GLN A 184 10.65 4.32 -18.73
N ASN A 185 9.88 5.12 -17.98
CA ASN A 185 10.00 5.24 -16.55
C ASN A 185 9.63 3.94 -15.83
N TYR A 186 8.52 3.30 -16.22
CA TYR A 186 8.15 1.97 -15.70
C TYR A 186 9.31 0.98 -15.82
N LYS A 187 9.91 0.84 -17.00
CA LYS A 187 11.09 -0.04 -17.21
C LYS A 187 12.25 0.33 -16.29
N SER A 188 12.45 1.62 -16.02
CA SER A 188 13.52 2.10 -15.15
C SER A 188 13.26 1.78 -13.68
N VAL A 189 12.02 1.99 -13.21
CA VAL A 189 11.58 1.66 -11.85
C VAL A 189 11.63 0.15 -11.64
N LEU A 190 11.05 -0.64 -12.55
CA LEU A 190 11.06 -2.10 -12.50
C LEU A 190 12.49 -2.66 -12.45
N ARG A 191 13.37 -2.20 -13.35
CA ARG A 191 14.78 -2.62 -13.32
C ARG A 191 15.41 -2.31 -11.96
N LYS A 192 15.13 -1.12 -11.41
CA LYS A 192 15.70 -0.73 -10.12
C LYS A 192 15.15 -1.55 -8.96
N LEU A 193 13.86 -1.87 -8.98
CA LEU A 193 13.23 -2.74 -7.99
C LEU A 193 13.86 -4.13 -8.06
N ASN A 194 13.99 -4.72 -9.25
CA ASN A 194 14.63 -6.01 -9.44
C ASN A 194 16.13 -6.03 -9.06
N GLU A 195 16.83 -4.89 -9.11
CA GLU A 195 18.19 -4.78 -8.55
C GLU A 195 18.22 -4.76 -7.02
N ILE A 196 17.13 -4.35 -6.39
CA ILE A 196 16.98 -4.30 -4.92
C ILE A 196 16.56 -5.67 -4.41
N LEU A 197 15.65 -6.36 -5.08
CA LEU A 197 15.10 -7.67 -4.67
C LEU A 197 16.03 -8.86 -4.98
N ARG A 198 17.22 -8.61 -5.50
CA ARG A 198 18.27 -9.62 -5.70
C ARG A 198 19.04 -9.90 -4.42
#